data_AF-A0A1V0HWJ2-F1
#
_entry.id   AF-A0A1V0HWJ2-F1
#
_cell.length_a   1.000
_cell.length_b   1.000
_cell.length_c   1.000
_cell.angle_alpha   90.00
_cell.angle_beta   90.00
_cell.angle_gamma   90.00
#
_symmetry.space_group_name_H-M   'P 1'
#
loop_
_entity.id
_entity.type
_entity.pdbx_description
1 polymer ?
#
loop_
_entity_poly.entity_id
_entity_poly.type
_entity_poly.pdbx_seq_one_letter_code
_entity_poly.pdbx_strand_id
1 'polypeptide(L)'
;MTEIHTAGVTLLTGAIAPLPGSGRPSAIAKTPVERPLALGPEGLEGDAQADRRVHGGVEKAVHHYPAGHYIRWRAALGDLPALSAPGAFGENISVGGPTETEVAVGDVFRLGTALLQVSQGRQPCWKLNHRFGLPDMARRVQQTGRTGWYYRVLEPGIVATGDRLELIDRVAPDWTLNRLWRALHVERLNRHELEGIATLEILAESWRRMAERRLASGRVEDQRARLEGQA
;
A
#
# COMPACT_ATOMS: atom_id res chain seq x y z
N MET A 1 -6.29 26.23 -6.86
CA MET A 1 -5.99 24.86 -6.38
C MET A 1 -7.28 24.10 -6.32
N THR A 2 -7.45 23.04 -7.11
CA THR A 2 -8.66 22.20 -7.06
C THR A 2 -8.60 21.39 -5.78
N GLU A 3 -9.49 21.67 -4.82
CA GLU A 3 -9.59 20.88 -3.59
C GLU A 3 -9.95 19.44 -3.96
N ILE A 4 -9.07 18.50 -3.65
CA ILE A 4 -9.37 17.07 -3.76
C ILE A 4 -10.21 16.70 -2.54
N HIS A 5 -11.55 16.82 -2.66
CA HIS A 5 -12.46 16.35 -1.62
C HIS A 5 -12.55 14.82 -1.70
N THR A 6 -11.97 14.13 -0.73
CA THR A 6 -12.18 12.68 -0.56
C THR A 6 -13.47 12.42 0.21
N ALA A 7 -14.12 11.31 -0.09
CA ALA A 7 -15.19 10.78 0.77
C ALA A 7 -14.63 10.43 2.17
N GLY A 8 -15.50 10.26 3.16
CA GLY A 8 -15.07 9.76 4.47
C GLY A 8 -14.37 8.40 4.34
N VAL A 9 -13.26 8.21 5.06
CA VAL A 9 -12.50 6.96 5.02
C VAL A 9 -13.26 5.84 5.73
N THR A 10 -13.06 4.59 5.27
CA THR A 10 -13.31 3.40 6.08
C THR A 10 -12.00 2.98 6.74
N LEU A 11 -11.98 2.86 8.07
CA LEU A 11 -10.85 2.33 8.83
C LEU A 11 -10.99 0.83 9.04
N LEU A 12 -9.88 0.10 8.89
CA LEU A 12 -9.85 -1.34 9.06
C LEU A 12 -8.64 -1.78 9.90
N THR A 13 -8.88 -2.75 10.76
CA THR A 13 -7.84 -3.44 11.53
C THR A 13 -7.99 -4.95 11.37
N GLY A 14 -6.95 -5.71 11.68
CA GLY A 14 -7.00 -7.17 11.65
C GLY A 14 -6.05 -7.81 12.64
N ALA A 15 -6.49 -8.90 13.24
CA ALA A 15 -5.67 -9.77 14.07
C ALA A 15 -4.87 -10.76 13.21
N ILE A 16 -3.85 -11.39 13.80
CA ILE A 16 -3.13 -12.48 13.15
C ILE A 16 -4.03 -13.72 13.13
N ALA A 17 -4.27 -14.26 11.94
CA ALA A 17 -4.97 -15.52 11.72
C ALA A 17 -4.22 -16.39 10.70
N PRO A 18 -4.42 -17.72 10.71
CA PRO A 18 -3.89 -18.60 9.68
C PRO A 18 -4.48 -18.26 8.30
N LEU A 19 -3.64 -18.18 7.27
CA LEU A 19 -4.10 -18.01 5.90
C LEU A 19 -4.76 -19.29 5.37
N PRO A 20 -5.94 -19.18 4.72
CA PRO A 20 -6.57 -20.32 4.07
C PRO A 20 -5.63 -21.04 3.10
N GLY A 21 -5.59 -22.37 3.18
CA GLY A 21 -4.77 -23.23 2.32
C GLY A 21 -3.27 -23.27 2.61
N SER A 22 -2.69 -22.31 3.35
CA SER A 22 -1.25 -22.36 3.72
C SER A 22 -0.98 -22.51 5.21
N GLY A 23 -1.94 -22.17 6.09
CA GLY A 23 -1.78 -22.17 7.54
C GLY A 23 -0.81 -21.10 8.08
N ARG A 24 -0.11 -20.35 7.22
CA ARG A 24 0.88 -19.34 7.62
C ARG A 24 0.19 -18.13 8.25
N PRO A 25 0.76 -17.53 9.31
CA PRO A 25 0.15 -16.40 10.01
C PRO A 25 0.10 -15.13 9.14
N SER A 26 -1.04 -14.45 9.16
CA SER A 26 -1.26 -13.19 8.44
C SER A 26 -2.35 -12.35 9.08
N ALA A 27 -2.24 -11.03 8.99
CA ALA A 27 -3.28 -10.07 9.37
C ALA A 27 -3.90 -9.39 8.14
N ILE A 28 -3.85 -10.05 6.97
CA ILE A 28 -4.30 -9.50 5.68
C ILE A 28 -5.82 -9.36 5.59
N ALA A 29 -6.59 -10.18 6.31
CA ALA A 29 -8.04 -10.08 6.35
C ALA A 29 -8.43 -9.06 7.43
N LYS A 30 -8.48 -7.79 7.05
CA LYS A 30 -8.90 -6.70 7.94
C LYS A 30 -10.40 -6.47 7.82
N THR A 31 -11.01 -6.01 8.90
CA THR A 31 -12.45 -5.73 8.98
C THR A 31 -12.67 -4.27 9.37
N PRO A 32 -13.77 -3.64 8.91
CA PRO A 32 -14.11 -2.26 9.29
C PRO A 32 -14.20 -2.07 10.80
N VAL A 33 -13.84 -0.87 11.25
CA VAL A 33 -13.94 -0.42 12.64
C VAL A 33 -14.70 0.90 12.69
N GLU A 34 -15.75 0.94 13.51
CA GLU A 34 -16.63 2.13 13.63
C GLU A 34 -16.19 3.09 14.76
N ARG A 35 -15.43 2.59 15.74
CA ARG A 35 -14.92 3.43 16.84
C ARG A 35 -13.70 4.24 16.40
N PRO A 36 -13.44 5.40 17.03
CA PRO A 36 -12.15 6.09 16.91
C PRO A 36 -10.99 5.19 17.34
N LEU A 37 -9.86 5.36 16.67
CA LEU A 37 -8.61 4.62 16.87
C LEU A 37 -7.47 5.60 17.14
N ALA A 38 -6.58 5.23 18.06
CA ALA A 38 -5.29 5.87 18.16
C ALA A 38 -4.40 5.42 17.00
N LEU A 39 -3.78 6.38 16.32
CA LEU A 39 -2.81 6.16 15.24
C LEU A 39 -1.43 6.59 15.73
N GLY A 40 -0.57 5.59 15.98
CA GLY A 40 0.80 5.80 16.42
C GLY A 40 1.83 5.65 15.29
N PRO A 41 3.13 5.85 15.59
CA PRO A 41 4.21 5.81 14.61
C PRO A 41 4.30 4.52 13.78
N GLU A 42 3.80 3.41 14.30
CA GLU A 42 3.88 2.09 13.66
C GLU A 42 2.54 1.51 13.19
N GLY A 43 1.43 2.25 13.39
CA GLY A 43 0.12 1.88 12.88
C GLY A 43 -1.04 2.17 13.82
N LEU A 44 -2.21 1.66 13.44
CA LEU A 44 -3.46 1.80 14.20
C LEU A 44 -3.48 0.88 15.42
N GLU A 45 -4.02 1.39 16.52
CA GLU A 45 -4.35 0.59 17.69
C GLU A 45 -5.24 -0.60 17.31
N GLY A 46 -4.86 -1.79 17.76
CA GLY A 46 -5.59 -3.03 17.50
C GLY A 46 -5.30 -3.65 16.14
N ASP A 47 -4.49 -3.03 15.28
CA ASP A 47 -4.01 -3.66 14.05
C ASP A 47 -2.74 -4.48 14.27
N ALA A 48 -2.70 -5.69 13.71
CA ALA A 48 -1.55 -6.57 13.81
C ALA A 48 -0.72 -6.62 12.52
N GLN A 49 0.58 -6.88 12.68
CA GLN A 49 1.54 -7.09 11.59
C GLN A 49 2.28 -8.41 11.84
N ALA A 50 1.93 -9.46 11.08
CA ALA A 50 2.42 -10.82 11.35
C ALA A 50 3.93 -11.04 11.08
N ASP A 51 4.53 -10.27 10.18
CA ASP A 51 5.97 -10.32 9.90
C ASP A 51 6.52 -8.90 9.84
N ARG A 52 7.05 -8.42 10.96
CA ARG A 52 7.57 -7.05 11.13
C ARG A 52 8.88 -6.79 10.38
N ARG A 53 9.53 -7.83 9.82
CA ARG A 53 10.74 -7.63 9.00
C ARG A 53 10.41 -7.14 7.60
N VAL A 54 9.28 -7.58 7.06
CA VAL A 54 8.86 -7.32 5.68
C VAL A 54 7.66 -6.38 5.62
N HIS A 55 6.75 -6.50 6.58
CA HIS A 55 5.54 -5.70 6.69
C HIS A 55 5.62 -4.78 7.91
N GLY A 56 5.02 -3.60 7.84
CA GLY A 56 5.01 -2.68 8.97
C GLY A 56 6.30 -1.91 9.22
N GLY A 57 6.43 -1.39 10.44
CA GLY A 57 7.41 -0.38 10.81
C GLY A 57 6.98 1.03 10.38
N VAL A 58 7.78 2.04 10.74
CA VAL A 58 7.43 3.46 10.56
C VAL A 58 7.13 3.82 9.10
N GLU A 59 7.86 3.24 8.16
CA GLU A 59 7.66 3.46 6.72
C GLU A 59 6.42 2.76 6.13
N LYS A 60 5.74 1.92 6.90
CA LYS A 60 4.57 1.13 6.49
C LYS A 60 3.50 1.09 7.57
N ALA A 61 3.36 2.18 8.32
CA ALA A 61 2.47 2.25 9.47
C ALA A 61 1.00 2.05 9.08
N VAL A 62 0.59 2.63 7.94
CA VAL A 62 -0.80 2.56 7.47
C VAL A 62 -0.82 2.19 5.99
N HIS A 63 -1.55 1.13 5.64
CA HIS A 63 -1.77 0.73 4.24
C HIS A 63 -3.08 1.35 3.71
N HIS A 64 -3.02 2.02 2.57
CA HIS A 64 -4.16 2.60 1.87
C HIS A 64 -4.44 1.81 0.60
N TYR A 65 -5.71 1.48 0.36
CA TYR A 65 -6.15 0.90 -0.91
C TYR A 65 -7.37 1.65 -1.48
N PRO A 66 -7.27 2.23 -2.69
CA PRO A 66 -8.37 2.96 -3.30
C PRO A 66 -9.62 2.09 -3.44
N ALA A 67 -10.76 2.57 -2.92
CA ALA A 67 -12.03 1.85 -2.98
C ALA A 67 -12.48 1.62 -4.44
N GLY A 68 -12.12 2.53 -5.36
CA GLY A 68 -12.41 2.40 -6.79
C GLY A 68 -11.78 1.16 -7.45
N HIS A 69 -10.69 0.62 -6.91
CA HIS A 69 -10.06 -0.59 -7.45
C HIS A 69 -10.90 -1.83 -7.21
N TYR A 70 -11.73 -1.88 -6.16
CA TYR A 70 -12.65 -2.99 -5.94
C TYR A 70 -13.64 -3.17 -7.09
N ILE A 71 -14.15 -2.07 -7.65
CA ILE A 71 -15.04 -2.09 -8.82
C ILE A 71 -14.31 -2.73 -10.01
N ARG A 72 -13.06 -2.32 -10.25
CA ARG A 72 -12.22 -2.85 -11.35
C ARG A 72 -11.85 -4.31 -11.15
N TRP A 73 -11.68 -4.77 -9.91
CA TRP A 73 -11.40 -6.17 -9.61
C TRP A 73 -12.64 -7.05 -9.77
N ARG A 74 -13.82 -6.62 -9.30
CA ARG A 74 -15.07 -7.35 -9.54
C ARG A 74 -15.37 -7.49 -11.03
N ALA A 75 -15.15 -6.43 -11.80
CA ALA A 75 -15.29 -6.49 -13.27
C ALA A 75 -14.33 -7.51 -13.94
N ALA A 76 -13.12 -7.69 -13.38
CA ALA A 76 -12.11 -8.57 -13.96
C ALA A 76 -12.15 -10.02 -13.44
N LEU A 77 -12.65 -10.24 -12.22
CA LEU A 77 -12.56 -11.51 -11.49
C LEU A 77 -13.92 -12.08 -11.07
N GLY A 78 -15.01 -11.33 -11.24
CA GLY A 78 -16.33 -11.65 -10.70
C GLY A 78 -16.47 -11.34 -9.21
N ASP A 79 -17.61 -11.75 -8.63
CA ASP A 79 -17.98 -11.48 -7.24
C ASP A 79 -17.35 -12.49 -6.27
N LEU A 80 -16.03 -12.47 -6.18
CA LEU A 80 -15.30 -13.28 -5.20
C LEU A 80 -15.66 -12.85 -3.77
N PRO A 81 -15.79 -13.79 -2.81
CA PRO A 81 -16.10 -13.44 -1.41
C PRO A 81 -15.12 -12.42 -0.81
N ALA A 82 -13.85 -12.47 -1.20
CA ALA A 82 -12.84 -11.51 -0.75
C ALA A 82 -13.12 -10.07 -1.20
N LEU A 83 -13.83 -9.86 -2.31
CA LEU A 83 -14.13 -8.52 -2.88
C LEU A 83 -15.48 -7.94 -2.44
N SER A 84 -16.19 -8.63 -1.53
CA SER A 84 -17.51 -8.24 -1.03
C SER A 84 -17.47 -6.99 -0.13
N ALA A 85 -16.33 -6.74 0.51
CA ALA A 85 -16.10 -5.59 1.40
C ALA A 85 -14.64 -5.12 1.32
N PRO A 86 -14.34 -3.88 1.78
CA PRO A 86 -12.97 -3.44 1.99
C PRO A 86 -12.19 -4.34 2.98
N GLY A 87 -10.86 -4.29 2.91
CA GLY A 87 -9.94 -5.11 3.72
C GLY A 87 -9.40 -6.34 3.00
N ALA A 88 -9.77 -6.57 1.75
CA ALA A 88 -9.32 -7.71 0.96
C ALA A 88 -7.82 -7.69 0.67
N PHE A 89 -7.24 -6.50 0.56
CA PHE A 89 -5.83 -6.29 0.23
C PHE A 89 -4.97 -6.03 1.46
N GLY A 90 -5.56 -6.11 2.66
CA GLY A 90 -4.92 -5.85 3.94
C GLY A 90 -4.72 -4.36 4.23
N GLU A 91 -5.53 -3.50 3.64
CA GLU A 91 -5.53 -2.07 3.86
C GLU A 91 -6.17 -1.68 5.18
N ASN A 92 -5.61 -0.63 5.78
CA ASN A 92 -6.12 0.02 6.97
C ASN A 92 -7.06 1.19 6.61
N ILE A 93 -6.85 1.81 5.44
CA ILE A 93 -7.68 2.89 4.92
C ILE A 93 -8.23 2.45 3.57
N SER A 94 -9.55 2.50 3.43
CA SER A 94 -10.22 2.41 2.14
C SER A 94 -11.09 3.64 1.91
N VAL A 95 -10.88 4.32 0.79
CA VAL A 95 -11.61 5.55 0.45
C VAL A 95 -11.66 5.71 -1.07
N GLY A 96 -12.73 6.34 -1.56
CA GLY A 96 -12.84 6.75 -2.96
C GLY A 96 -12.07 8.05 -3.20
N GLY A 97 -11.61 8.25 -4.44
CA GLY A 97 -10.88 9.46 -4.84
C GLY A 97 -9.61 9.11 -5.60
N PRO A 98 -8.49 9.80 -5.32
CA PRO A 98 -7.27 9.71 -6.12
C PRO A 98 -6.67 8.29 -6.08
N THR A 99 -6.01 7.92 -7.17
CA THR A 99 -5.30 6.64 -7.29
C THR A 99 -3.80 6.86 -7.35
N GLU A 100 -3.05 5.78 -7.61
CA GLU A 100 -1.60 5.80 -7.73
C GLU A 100 -1.11 6.77 -8.83
N THR A 101 -1.97 7.15 -9.79
CA THR A 101 -1.62 8.14 -10.83
C THR A 101 -1.63 9.58 -10.36
N GLU A 102 -2.38 9.90 -9.30
CA GLU A 102 -2.51 11.27 -8.79
C GLU A 102 -1.73 11.48 -7.49
N VAL A 103 -1.58 10.43 -6.67
CA VAL A 103 -0.84 10.47 -5.41
C VAL A 103 0.65 10.28 -5.64
N ALA A 104 1.46 11.12 -5.01
CA ALA A 104 2.92 11.10 -5.09
C ALA A 104 3.57 10.77 -3.76
N VAL A 105 4.80 10.26 -3.81
CA VAL A 105 5.59 10.06 -2.60
C VAL A 105 5.87 11.42 -1.94
N GLY A 106 5.80 11.47 -0.62
CA GLY A 106 5.95 12.71 0.12
C GLY A 106 4.69 13.58 0.18
N ASP A 107 3.61 13.26 -0.53
CA ASP A 107 2.31 13.90 -0.30
C ASP A 107 1.93 13.72 1.19
N VAL A 108 1.54 14.82 1.84
CA VAL A 108 1.16 14.84 3.26
C VAL A 108 -0.34 15.06 3.36
N PHE A 109 -0.99 14.21 4.15
CA PHE A 109 -2.41 14.24 4.39
C PHE A 109 -2.72 14.43 5.87
N ARG A 110 -3.77 15.20 6.16
CA ARG A 110 -4.44 15.20 7.46
C ARG A 110 -5.57 14.18 7.45
N LEU A 111 -5.66 13.41 8.53
CA LEU A 111 -6.76 12.50 8.81
C LEU A 111 -7.08 12.61 10.30
N GLY A 112 -8.30 13.06 10.65
CA GLY A 112 -8.63 13.38 12.03
C GLY A 112 -7.61 14.36 12.62
N THR A 113 -6.96 14.00 13.73
CA THR A 113 -5.88 14.79 14.32
C THR A 113 -4.47 14.34 13.95
N ALA A 114 -4.32 13.35 13.06
CA ALA A 114 -3.02 12.81 12.66
C ALA A 114 -2.53 13.43 11.34
N LEU A 115 -1.20 13.48 11.17
CA LEU A 115 -0.54 13.77 9.89
C LEU A 115 0.18 12.55 9.35
N LEU A 116 -0.09 12.25 8.07
CA LEU A 116 0.38 11.08 7.35
C LEU A 116 1.15 11.52 6.12
N GLN A 117 2.28 10.88 5.82
CA GLN A 117 3.05 11.15 4.61
C GLN A 117 3.22 9.89 3.79
N VAL A 118 2.95 9.96 2.49
CA VAL A 118 3.12 8.85 1.57
C VAL A 118 4.60 8.45 1.53
N SER A 119 4.88 7.20 1.87
CA SER A 119 6.26 6.71 2.01
C SER A 119 6.75 5.89 0.82
N GLN A 120 5.88 5.05 0.27
CA GLN A 120 6.16 4.15 -0.86
C GLN A 120 4.87 3.48 -1.36
N GLY A 121 4.90 2.93 -2.57
CA GLY A 121 3.85 2.04 -3.06
C GLY A 121 3.85 0.69 -2.32
N ARG A 122 2.73 -0.03 -2.36
CA ARG A 122 2.65 -1.36 -1.73
C ARG A 122 3.04 -2.46 -2.71
N GLN A 123 4.10 -3.20 -2.40
CA GLN A 123 4.45 -4.38 -3.19
C GLN A 123 3.54 -5.57 -2.86
N PRO A 124 2.89 -6.21 -3.85
CA PRO A 124 2.09 -7.39 -3.60
C PRO A 124 2.97 -8.58 -3.23
N CYS A 125 2.41 -9.50 -2.43
CA CYS A 125 3.07 -10.73 -2.04
C CYS A 125 2.12 -11.94 -2.16
N TRP A 126 2.70 -13.13 -2.15
CA TRP A 126 2.03 -14.43 -2.33
C TRP A 126 0.86 -14.68 -1.37
N LYS A 127 0.81 -14.00 -0.21
CA LYS A 127 -0.33 -14.06 0.72
C LYS A 127 -1.66 -13.65 0.06
N LEU A 128 -1.63 -12.79 -0.96
CA LEU A 128 -2.80 -12.46 -1.77
C LEU A 128 -3.33 -13.68 -2.52
N ASN A 129 -2.46 -14.56 -3.00
CA ASN A 129 -2.87 -15.72 -3.78
C ASN A 129 -3.78 -16.62 -2.94
N HIS A 130 -3.39 -16.87 -1.69
CA HIS A 130 -4.19 -17.61 -0.72
C HIS A 130 -5.46 -16.86 -0.29
N ARG A 131 -5.35 -15.55 -0.02
CA ARG A 131 -6.51 -14.74 0.42
C ARG A 131 -7.65 -14.74 -0.60
N PHE A 132 -7.31 -14.73 -1.88
CA PHE A 132 -8.28 -14.69 -2.98
C PHE A 132 -8.59 -16.09 -3.55
N GLY A 133 -7.88 -17.13 -3.14
CA GLY A 133 -7.99 -18.46 -3.75
C GLY A 133 -7.54 -18.50 -5.22
N LEU A 134 -6.67 -17.57 -5.63
CA LEU A 134 -6.20 -17.40 -7.01
C LEU A 134 -4.66 -17.45 -7.05
N PRO A 135 -4.04 -18.44 -7.73
CA PRO A 135 -2.59 -18.66 -7.64
C PRO A 135 -1.73 -17.52 -8.19
N ASP A 136 -2.31 -16.61 -8.99
CA ASP A 136 -1.61 -15.52 -9.66
C ASP A 136 -2.06 -14.12 -9.20
N MET A 137 -2.83 -14.00 -8.11
CA MET A 137 -3.39 -12.72 -7.67
C MET A 137 -2.32 -11.65 -7.40
N ALA A 138 -1.22 -12.01 -6.74
CA ALA A 138 -0.10 -11.10 -6.49
C ALA A 138 0.53 -10.59 -7.80
N ARG A 139 0.61 -11.45 -8.82
CA ARG A 139 1.12 -11.08 -10.15
C ARG A 139 0.15 -10.13 -10.86
N ARG A 140 -1.16 -10.40 -10.81
CA ARG A 140 -2.19 -9.51 -11.38
C ARG A 140 -2.16 -8.13 -10.74
N VAL A 141 -2.03 -8.04 -9.41
CA VAL A 141 -1.86 -6.76 -8.70
C VAL A 141 -0.59 -6.03 -9.19
N GLN A 142 0.53 -6.75 -9.32
CA GLN A 142 1.77 -6.12 -9.80
C GLN A 142 1.67 -5.62 -11.24
N GLN A 143 1.05 -6.40 -12.13
CA GLN A 143 0.89 -6.05 -13.55
C GLN A 143 -0.04 -4.85 -13.76
N THR A 144 -1.12 -4.78 -12.98
CA THR A 144 -2.09 -3.67 -13.09
C THR A 144 -1.63 -2.39 -12.39
N GLY A 145 -0.70 -2.49 -11.44
CA GLY A 145 -0.29 -1.36 -10.60
C GLY A 145 -1.35 -0.87 -9.62
N ARG A 146 -2.45 -1.62 -9.45
CA ARG A 146 -3.53 -1.35 -8.48
C ARG A 146 -3.11 -1.84 -7.10
N THR A 147 -2.07 -1.24 -6.57
CA THR A 147 -1.31 -1.74 -5.42
C THR A 147 -1.73 -1.11 -4.12
N GLY A 148 -2.24 0.12 -4.14
CA GLY A 148 -2.28 0.97 -2.97
C GLY A 148 -0.88 1.41 -2.54
N TRP A 149 -0.79 2.02 -1.37
CA TRP A 149 0.46 2.59 -0.85
C TRP A 149 0.48 2.63 0.67
N TYR A 150 1.65 2.96 1.20
CA TYR A 150 1.84 3.14 2.63
C TYR A 150 2.02 4.60 3.00
N TYR A 151 1.59 4.91 4.22
CA TYR A 151 1.98 6.12 4.93
C TYR A 151 2.96 5.81 6.06
N ARG A 152 3.86 6.77 6.28
CA ARG A 152 4.49 6.99 7.59
C ARG A 152 3.69 8.03 8.37
N VAL A 153 3.73 7.97 9.70
CA VAL A 153 3.04 8.92 10.57
C VAL A 153 4.01 10.03 10.96
N LEU A 154 3.70 11.27 10.58
CA LEU A 154 4.46 12.46 10.99
C LEU A 154 4.03 12.93 12.38
N GLU A 155 2.72 12.97 12.60
CA GLU A 155 2.11 13.35 13.88
C GLU A 155 1.08 12.29 14.28
N PRO A 156 1.30 11.58 15.41
CA PRO A 156 0.31 10.67 15.97
C PRO A 156 -0.99 11.40 16.33
N GLY A 157 -2.11 10.69 16.30
CA GLY A 157 -3.41 11.31 16.58
C GLY A 157 -4.55 10.31 16.73
N ILE A 158 -5.77 10.83 16.80
CA ILE A 158 -7.01 10.06 16.79
C ILE A 158 -7.64 10.18 15.41
N VAL A 159 -8.06 9.04 14.87
CA VAL A 159 -8.72 8.91 13.57
C VAL A 159 -9.99 8.09 13.71
N ALA A 160 -11.01 8.38 12.90
CA ALA A 160 -12.27 7.65 12.88
C ALA A 160 -12.72 7.34 11.45
N THR A 161 -13.50 6.27 11.31
CA THR A 161 -14.28 6.05 10.08
C THR A 161 -15.19 7.25 9.85
N GLY A 162 -15.25 7.72 8.61
CA GLY A 162 -15.96 8.95 8.23
C GLY A 162 -15.08 10.20 8.19
N ASP A 163 -13.90 10.19 8.82
CA ASP A 163 -12.94 11.30 8.70
C ASP A 163 -12.51 11.48 7.25
N ARG A 164 -12.24 12.72 6.86
CA ARG A 164 -11.75 13.04 5.51
C ARG A 164 -10.24 12.93 5.46
N LEU A 165 -9.74 12.50 4.30
CA LEU A 165 -8.32 12.51 3.99
C LEU A 165 -8.00 13.78 3.19
N GLU A 166 -7.43 14.77 3.86
CA GLU A 166 -7.19 16.10 3.30
C GLU A 166 -5.73 16.25 2.90
N LEU A 167 -5.46 16.52 1.62
CA LEU A 167 -4.10 16.80 1.15
C LEU A 167 -3.66 18.18 1.65
N ILE A 168 -2.57 18.24 2.41
CA ILE A 168 -2.06 19.47 3.01
C ILE A 168 -0.75 19.96 2.39
N ASP A 169 0.06 19.05 1.85
CA ASP A 169 1.34 19.40 1.21
C ASP A 169 1.74 18.35 0.17
N ARG A 170 2.56 18.76 -0.80
CA ARG A 170 3.09 17.92 -1.88
C ARG A 170 4.59 18.13 -2.03
N VAL A 171 5.40 17.26 -1.42
CA VAL A 171 6.86 17.41 -1.40
C VAL A 171 7.52 17.05 -2.74
N ALA A 172 7.07 15.96 -3.38
CA ALA A 172 7.64 15.47 -4.65
C ALA A 172 6.53 15.14 -5.68
N PRO A 173 5.72 16.12 -6.12
CA PRO A 173 4.52 15.89 -6.92
C PRO A 173 4.77 15.18 -8.26
N ASP A 174 5.97 15.31 -8.83
CA ASP A 174 6.36 14.65 -10.09
C ASP A 174 6.71 13.16 -9.93
N TRP A 175 6.81 12.68 -8.69
CA TRP A 175 7.08 11.29 -8.34
C TRP A 175 5.81 10.59 -7.89
N THR A 176 4.83 10.52 -8.80
CA THR A 176 3.61 9.75 -8.58
C THR A 176 3.92 8.29 -8.28
N LEU A 177 3.08 7.65 -7.48
CA LEU A 177 3.22 6.24 -7.15
C LEU A 177 3.17 5.36 -8.39
N ASN A 178 2.38 5.74 -9.40
CA ASN A 178 2.35 5.08 -10.69
C ASN A 178 3.68 5.20 -11.44
N ARG A 179 4.30 6.39 -11.49
CA ARG A 179 5.63 6.58 -12.10
C ARG A 179 6.67 5.69 -11.43
N LEU A 180 6.74 5.73 -10.10
CA LEU A 180 7.64 4.88 -9.31
C LEU A 180 7.38 3.39 -9.58
N TRP A 181 6.11 2.97 -9.64
CA TRP A 181 5.73 1.60 -9.94
C TRP A 181 6.20 1.16 -11.32
N ARG A 182 5.97 2.00 -12.35
CA ARG A 182 6.40 1.73 -13.72
C ARG A 182 7.91 1.58 -13.80
N ALA A 183 8.67 2.51 -13.24
CA ALA A 183 10.14 2.45 -13.21
C ALA A 183 10.65 1.16 -12.55
N LEU A 184 10.02 0.71 -11.45
CA LEU A 184 10.50 -0.44 -10.68
C LEU A 184 9.95 -1.80 -11.12
N HIS A 185 8.83 -1.85 -11.83
CA HIS A 185 8.15 -3.11 -12.15
C HIS A 185 7.81 -3.29 -13.64
N VAL A 186 7.88 -2.24 -14.46
CA VAL A 186 7.62 -2.30 -15.91
C VAL A 186 8.91 -2.00 -16.67
N GLU A 187 9.47 -0.79 -16.51
CA GLU A 187 10.66 -0.29 -17.20
C GLU A 187 11.92 -0.47 -16.33
N ARG A 188 12.10 -1.72 -15.87
CA ARG A 188 12.90 -2.08 -14.66
C ARG A 188 14.38 -1.70 -14.66
N LEU A 189 14.94 -1.36 -15.83
CA LEU A 189 16.34 -0.97 -16.03
C LEU A 189 16.48 0.40 -16.73
N ASN A 190 15.43 1.22 -16.72
CA ASN A 190 15.52 2.60 -17.19
C ASN A 190 16.45 3.39 -16.26
N ARG A 191 17.67 3.65 -16.72
CA ARG A 191 18.73 4.25 -15.91
C ARG A 191 18.36 5.62 -15.35
N HIS A 192 17.72 6.48 -16.16
CA HIS A 192 17.33 7.82 -15.73
C HIS A 192 16.34 7.77 -14.56
N GLU A 193 15.30 6.92 -14.67
CA GLU A 193 14.33 6.73 -13.59
C GLU A 193 14.98 6.13 -12.35
N LEU A 194 15.88 5.15 -12.50
CA LEU A 194 16.57 4.54 -11.36
C LEU A 194 17.50 5.51 -10.63
N GLU A 195 18.22 6.38 -11.35
CA GLU A 195 19.07 7.44 -10.76
C GLU A 195 18.22 8.45 -9.97
N GLY A 196 17.08 8.84 -10.53
CA GLY A 196 16.10 9.69 -9.83
C GLY A 196 15.56 9.03 -8.56
N ILE A 197 15.19 7.75 -8.63
CA ILE A 197 14.68 7.01 -7.47
C ILE A 197 15.75 6.85 -6.38
N ALA A 198 16.99 6.54 -6.75
CA ALA A 198 18.08 6.33 -5.78
C ALA A 198 18.34 7.59 -4.93
N THR A 199 18.17 8.77 -5.51
CA THR A 199 18.42 10.07 -4.86
C THR A 199 17.18 10.68 -4.20
N LEU A 200 16.00 10.05 -4.31
CA LEU A 200 14.74 10.59 -3.81
C LEU A 200 14.56 10.34 -2.31
N GLU A 201 15.22 11.11 -1.45
CA GLU A 201 15.33 10.87 0.00
C GLU A 201 13.99 10.67 0.73
N ILE A 202 12.92 11.32 0.26
CA ILE A 202 11.55 11.22 0.81
C ILE A 202 10.93 9.82 0.61
N LEU A 203 11.44 9.03 -0.33
CA LEU A 203 11.02 7.66 -0.60
C LEU A 203 11.65 6.70 0.41
N ALA A 204 10.85 5.71 0.83
CA ALA A 204 11.31 4.65 1.72
C ALA A 204 12.61 4.01 1.21
N GLU A 205 13.59 3.91 2.11
CA GLU A 205 14.96 3.49 1.79
C GLU A 205 15.03 2.13 1.08
N SER A 206 14.09 1.21 1.36
CA SER A 206 14.04 -0.09 0.70
C SER A 206 13.85 -0.01 -0.82
N TRP A 207 13.11 0.99 -1.31
CA TRP A 207 12.91 1.23 -2.74
C TRP A 207 14.10 1.93 -3.38
N ARG A 208 14.71 2.90 -2.67
CA ARG A 208 15.97 3.54 -3.12
C ARG A 208 17.08 2.51 -3.30
N ARG A 209 17.28 1.64 -2.31
CA ARG A 209 18.25 0.53 -2.39
C ARG A 209 17.92 -0.47 -3.49
N MET A 210 16.65 -0.65 -3.86
CA MET A 210 16.30 -1.47 -5.02
C MET A 210 16.82 -0.83 -6.31
N ALA A 211 16.65 0.48 -6.48
CA ALA A 211 17.17 1.19 -7.64
C ALA A 211 18.71 1.19 -7.69
N GLU A 212 19.38 1.48 -6.57
CA GLU A 212 20.84 1.44 -6.46
C GLU A 212 21.42 0.07 -6.85
N ARG A 213 20.84 -1.03 -6.34
CA ARG A 213 21.30 -2.38 -6.69
C ARG A 213 21.14 -2.68 -8.18
N ARG A 214 20.08 -2.18 -8.82
CA ARG A 214 19.86 -2.37 -10.26
C ARG A 214 20.82 -1.54 -11.09
N LEU A 215 21.10 -0.29 -10.68
CA LEU A 215 22.13 0.54 -11.30
C LEU A 215 23.50 -0.12 -11.22
N ALA A 216 23.88 -0.65 -10.06
CA ALA A 216 25.17 -1.28 -9.84
C ALA A 216 25.33 -2.61 -10.60
N SER A 217 24.26 -3.43 -10.66
CA SER A 217 24.33 -4.78 -11.23
C SER A 217 23.90 -4.88 -12.69
N GLY A 218 23.15 -3.91 -13.20
CA GLY A 218 22.48 -3.99 -14.51
C GLY A 218 21.41 -5.09 -14.58
N ARG A 219 20.96 -5.62 -13.44
CA ARG A 219 20.06 -6.79 -13.35
C ARG A 219 18.87 -6.51 -12.44
N VAL A 220 17.75 -7.15 -12.76
CA VAL A 220 16.56 -7.17 -11.90
C VAL A 220 16.65 -8.35 -10.95
N GLU A 221 16.35 -8.11 -9.66
CA GLU A 221 16.30 -9.16 -8.65
C GLU A 221 15.20 -10.20 -8.92
N ASP A 222 15.37 -11.43 -8.43
CA ASP A 222 14.32 -12.44 -8.50
C ASP A 222 13.13 -12.06 -7.60
N GLN A 223 11.94 -12.02 -8.18
CA GLN A 223 10.69 -11.65 -7.49
C GLN A 223 9.78 -12.86 -7.22
N ARG A 224 10.16 -14.07 -7.63
CA ARG A 224 9.34 -15.29 -7.49
C ARG A 224 8.99 -15.57 -6.04
N ALA A 225 9.96 -15.58 -5.14
CA ALA A 225 9.71 -15.81 -3.71
C ALA A 225 8.68 -14.82 -3.12
N ARG A 226 8.68 -13.56 -3.59
CA ARG A 226 7.70 -12.56 -3.15
C ARG A 226 6.32 -12.82 -3.74
N LEU A 227 6.21 -13.14 -5.03
CA LEU A 227 4.92 -13.23 -5.75
C LEU A 227 4.26 -14.60 -5.67
N GLU A 228 5.05 -15.67 -5.62
CA GLU A 228 4.60 -17.07 -5.68
C GLU A 228 4.71 -17.75 -4.31
N GLY A 229 5.62 -17.28 -3.45
CA GLY A 229 5.93 -17.88 -2.16
C GLY A 229 7.16 -18.77 -2.24
N GLN A 230 7.49 -19.44 -1.14
CA GLN A 230 8.43 -20.55 -1.16
C GLN A 230 7.63 -21.82 -1.43
N ALA A 231 8.10 -22.63 -2.38
CA ALA A 231 7.62 -24.00 -2.55
C ALA A 231 7.84 -24.81 -1.26
#